data_AF-A0A523MKA9-F1
#
_entry.id   AF-A0A523MKA9-F1
#
_cell.length_a   1.000
_cell.length_b   1.000
_cell.length_c   1.000
_cell.angle_alpha   90.00
_cell.angle_beta   90.00
_cell.angle_gamma   90.00
#
_symmetry.space_group_name_H-M   'P 1'
#
loop_
_entity.id
_entity.type
_entity.pdbx_description
1 polymer ?
#
loop_
_entity_poly.entity_id
_entity_poly.type
_entity_poly.pdbx_seq_one_letter_code
_entity_poly.pdbx_strand_id
1 'polypeptide(L)'
;MDTRWHGLELTARLEQTFPADELKAEFDTVIEHYAPQDQFGHYHHGGWTGVALHAIDGNPLDDQDDLQDSNVVLSKTPALKHAPLMEQIIDSLPCEKRRVRLLRLEPGREGILALRFMAHRRFTAATAAHPDRHR
;
A
#
# COMPACT_ATOMS: atom_id res chain seq x y z
N MET A 1 -10.59 9.65 35.62
CA MET A 1 -9.78 8.59 35.00
C MET A 1 -9.20 9.18 33.74
N ASP A 2 -7.89 9.32 33.69
CA ASP A 2 -7.17 10.13 32.70
C ASP A 2 -6.49 9.19 31.71
N THR A 3 -7.10 8.96 30.54
CA THR A 3 -6.56 8.06 29.52
C THR A 3 -5.51 8.81 28.70
N ARG A 4 -4.25 8.71 29.12
CA ARG A 4 -3.12 9.19 28.31
C ARG A 4 -2.93 8.29 27.09
N TRP A 5 -3.22 8.84 25.93
CA TRP A 5 -2.78 8.28 24.66
C TRP A 5 -1.26 8.27 24.61
N HIS A 6 -0.65 7.10 24.70
CA HIS A 6 0.77 6.95 24.44
C HIS A 6 0.92 6.87 22.92
N GLY A 7 1.25 8.00 22.29
CA GLY A 7 1.55 8.04 20.87
C GLY A 7 2.81 7.22 20.60
N LEU A 8 2.67 6.13 19.86
CA LEU A 8 3.80 5.34 19.37
C LEU A 8 4.22 5.92 18.02
N GLU A 9 5.29 6.71 17.98
CA GLU A 9 5.87 7.20 16.73
C GLU A 9 6.75 6.09 16.13
N LEU A 10 6.19 5.32 15.19
CA LEU A 10 6.91 4.29 14.45
C LEU A 10 7.41 4.86 13.12
N THR A 11 8.63 5.38 13.13
CA THR A 11 9.36 5.71 11.90
C THR A 11 10.22 4.51 11.51
N ALA A 12 9.94 3.91 10.35
CA ALA A 12 10.75 2.83 9.78
C ALA A 12 11.33 3.29 8.44
N ARG A 13 12.65 3.16 8.28
CA ARG A 13 13.32 3.37 7.00
C ARG A 13 13.46 2.02 6.31
N LEU A 14 12.92 1.90 5.10
CA LEU A 14 13.20 0.76 4.24
C LEU A 14 14.55 1.02 3.58
N GLU A 15 15.60 0.31 3.99
CA GLU A 15 16.91 0.32 3.34
C GLU A 15 16.86 -0.54 2.07
N GLN A 16 16.04 -0.15 1.10
CA GLN A 16 15.92 -0.82 -0.18
C GLN A 16 16.38 0.12 -1.30
N THR A 17 17.19 -0.43 -2.20
CA THR A 17 17.58 0.23 -3.44
C THR A 17 16.79 -0.41 -4.56
N PHE A 18 16.25 0.40 -5.45
CA PHE A 18 15.49 -0.09 -6.60
C PHE A 18 16.15 0.37 -7.89
N PRO A 19 16.15 -0.46 -8.96
CA PRO A 19 16.67 -0.05 -10.25
C PRO A 19 15.67 0.93 -10.90
N ALA A 20 15.94 2.22 -10.74
CA ALA A 20 14.98 3.29 -11.06
C ALA A 20 14.56 3.28 -12.54
N ASP A 21 15.49 3.02 -13.46
CA ASP A 21 15.21 3.02 -14.90
C ASP A 21 14.30 1.85 -15.30
N GLU A 22 14.53 0.68 -14.71
CA GLU A 22 13.70 -0.53 -14.94
C GLU A 22 12.29 -0.32 -14.38
N LEU A 23 12.18 0.23 -13.16
CA LEU A 23 10.87 0.57 -12.58
C LEU A 23 10.14 1.62 -13.39
N LYS A 24 10.85 2.60 -13.94
CA LYS A 24 10.26 3.60 -14.82
C LYS A 24 9.71 2.96 -16.09
N ALA A 25 10.45 2.03 -16.71
CA ALA A 25 10.00 1.34 -17.91
C ALA A 25 8.73 0.51 -17.66
N GLU A 26 8.68 -0.21 -16.53
CA GLU A 26 7.47 -0.95 -16.13
C GLU A 26 6.30 -0.02 -15.81
N PHE A 27 6.56 1.12 -15.16
CA PHE A 27 5.56 2.15 -14.93
C PHE A 27 4.95 2.62 -16.24
N ASP A 28 5.78 3.06 -17.18
CA ASP A 28 5.31 3.56 -18.48
C ASP A 28 4.50 2.48 -19.22
N THR A 29 4.96 1.23 -19.20
CA THR A 29 4.27 0.08 -19.81
C THR A 29 2.88 -0.15 -19.24
N VAL A 30 2.73 -0.13 -17.90
CA VAL A 30 1.43 -0.31 -17.24
C VAL A 30 0.48 0.84 -17.59
N ILE A 31 0.98 2.07 -17.57
CA ILE A 31 0.19 3.27 -17.86
C ILE A 31 -0.31 3.26 -19.32
N GLU A 32 0.50 2.80 -20.27
CA GLU A 32 0.09 2.65 -21.68
C GLU A 32 -1.04 1.62 -21.86
N HIS A 33 -1.04 0.53 -21.10
CA HIS A 33 -2.01 -0.57 -21.27
C HIS A 33 -3.36 -0.32 -20.61
N TYR A 34 -3.40 0.35 -19.45
CA TYR A 34 -4.59 0.40 -18.61
C TYR A 34 -5.33 1.74 -18.61
N ALA A 35 -4.80 2.77 -19.29
CA ALA A 35 -5.39 4.11 -19.34
C ALA A 35 -5.81 4.63 -17.94
N PRO A 36 -4.86 5.23 -17.18
CA PRO A 36 -5.05 5.59 -15.77
C PRO A 36 -6.33 6.37 -15.53
N GLN A 37 -7.11 5.94 -14.54
CA GLN A 37 -8.36 6.61 -14.16
C GLN A 37 -8.09 7.69 -13.14
N ASP A 38 -8.90 8.75 -13.18
CA ASP A 38 -8.92 9.76 -12.14
C ASP A 38 -9.11 9.09 -10.77
N GLN A 39 -8.29 9.48 -9.81
CA GLN A 39 -8.40 9.00 -8.44
C GLN A 39 -9.22 10.02 -7.64
N PHE A 40 -10.41 9.60 -7.23
CA PHE A 40 -11.30 10.42 -6.43
C PHE A 40 -11.07 10.14 -4.94
N GLY A 41 -10.91 11.19 -4.14
CA GLY A 41 -10.78 11.07 -2.69
C GLY A 41 -10.53 12.42 -2.04
N HIS A 42 -10.77 12.50 -0.73
CA HIS A 42 -10.65 13.75 0.04
C HIS A 42 -9.26 14.40 -0.02
N TYR A 43 -8.22 13.64 -0.42
CA TYR A 43 -6.83 14.08 -0.51
C TYR A 43 -6.34 14.28 -1.96
N HIS A 44 -7.19 14.01 -2.95
CA HIS A 44 -6.87 14.16 -4.36
C HIS A 44 -7.58 15.43 -4.89
N HIS A 45 -6.88 16.57 -4.85
CA HIS A 45 -7.36 17.87 -5.37
C HIS A 45 -7.39 17.92 -6.93
N GLY A 46 -7.78 16.82 -7.57
CA GLY A 46 -7.70 16.61 -9.01
C GLY A 46 -6.28 16.31 -9.51
N GLY A 47 -6.17 15.89 -10.77
CA GLY A 47 -4.89 15.64 -11.46
C GLY A 47 -4.13 14.37 -11.04
N TRP A 48 -4.68 13.60 -10.09
CA TRP A 48 -4.18 12.26 -9.80
C TRP A 48 -4.87 11.26 -10.69
N THR A 49 -4.06 10.49 -11.42
CA THR A 49 -4.52 9.32 -12.15
C THR A 49 -3.82 8.08 -11.59
N GLY A 50 -4.45 6.91 -11.68
CA GLY A 50 -3.87 5.70 -11.12
C GLY A 50 -4.33 4.40 -11.76
N VAL A 51 -3.54 3.37 -11.52
CA VAL A 51 -3.81 1.98 -11.89
C VAL A 51 -3.54 1.12 -10.67
N ALA A 52 -4.51 0.27 -10.30
CA ALA A 52 -4.33 -0.66 -9.20
C ALA A 52 -3.50 -1.88 -9.60
N LEU A 53 -2.55 -2.24 -8.73
CA LEU A 53 -1.71 -3.44 -8.82
C LEU A 53 -2.18 -4.53 -7.86
N HIS A 54 -2.84 -4.14 -6.76
CA HIS A 54 -3.49 -5.05 -5.82
C HIS A 54 -4.75 -4.37 -5.28
N ALA A 55 -5.92 -4.96 -5.53
CA ALA A 55 -7.22 -4.35 -5.26
C ALA A 55 -8.33 -5.40 -5.08
N ILE A 56 -9.54 -4.90 -4.79
CA ILE A 56 -10.75 -5.73 -4.68
C ILE A 56 -11.00 -6.45 -6.00
N ASP A 57 -11.19 -7.78 -5.92
CA ASP A 57 -11.45 -8.69 -7.03
C ASP A 57 -10.40 -8.63 -8.16
N GLY A 58 -9.22 -8.07 -7.87
CA GLY A 58 -8.14 -7.92 -8.85
C GLY A 58 -8.46 -6.89 -9.94
N ASN A 59 -9.39 -5.97 -9.69
CA ASN A 59 -9.76 -4.93 -10.65
C ASN A 59 -8.67 -3.85 -10.76
N PRO A 60 -8.01 -3.67 -11.92
CA PRO A 60 -6.98 -2.65 -12.12
C PRO A 60 -7.51 -1.21 -12.12
N LEU A 61 -8.83 -1.03 -12.25
CA LEU A 61 -9.50 0.28 -12.26
C LEU A 61 -10.16 0.61 -10.91
N ASP A 62 -9.98 -0.23 -9.89
CA ASP A 62 -10.51 0.05 -8.56
C ASP A 62 -9.84 1.27 -7.93
N ASP A 63 -10.66 2.28 -7.63
CA ASP A 63 -10.27 3.54 -7.01
C ASP A 63 -10.83 3.72 -5.59
N GLN A 64 -11.72 2.83 -5.12
CA GLN A 64 -12.42 2.96 -3.84
C GLN A 64 -11.46 3.14 -2.68
N ASP A 65 -11.79 4.03 -1.74
CA ASP A 65 -10.97 4.35 -0.57
C ASP A 65 -11.30 3.51 0.68
N ASP A 66 -12.53 3.04 0.80
CA ASP A 66 -13.04 2.35 1.99
C ASP A 66 -12.91 0.83 1.92
N LEU A 67 -11.77 0.30 2.38
CA LEU A 67 -11.63 -1.13 2.69
C LEU A 67 -12.20 -1.46 4.08
N GLN A 68 -13.41 -0.99 4.41
CA GLN A 68 -13.99 -1.17 5.74
C GLN A 68 -14.64 -2.55 5.93
N ASP A 69 -15.00 -3.23 4.84
CA ASP A 69 -15.57 -4.57 4.91
C ASP A 69 -14.47 -5.64 5.02
N SER A 70 -14.59 -6.57 5.96
CA SER A 70 -13.67 -7.70 6.10
C SER A 70 -13.89 -8.79 5.05
N ASN A 71 -14.95 -8.70 4.24
CA ASN A 71 -15.33 -9.71 3.27
C ASN A 71 -14.82 -9.45 1.84
N VAL A 72 -14.10 -8.34 1.59
CA VAL A 72 -13.55 -8.07 0.26
C VAL A 72 -12.34 -8.97 -0.02
N VAL A 73 -12.38 -9.62 -1.18
CA VAL A 73 -11.25 -10.41 -1.69
C VAL A 73 -10.26 -9.45 -2.33
N LEU A 74 -9.11 -9.28 -1.71
CA LEU A 74 -8.01 -8.48 -2.27
C LEU A 74 -7.06 -9.40 -3.03
N SER A 75 -6.76 -9.04 -4.27
CA SER A 75 -5.88 -9.84 -5.13
C SER A 75 -5.06 -8.97 -6.07
N LYS A 76 -3.98 -9.57 -6.57
CA LYS A 76 -3.14 -9.00 -7.63
C LYS A 76 -3.99 -8.74 -8.88
N THR A 77 -3.80 -7.58 -9.49
CA THR A 77 -4.51 -7.23 -10.72
C THR A 77 -3.73 -7.75 -11.94
N PRO A 78 -4.38 -7.90 -13.10
CA PRO A 78 -3.71 -8.23 -14.36
C PRO A 78 -2.63 -7.23 -14.78
N ALA A 79 -2.60 -6.02 -14.23
CA ALA A 79 -1.59 -5.00 -14.53
C ALA A 79 -0.18 -5.48 -14.18
N LEU A 80 -0.02 -6.30 -13.15
CA LEU A 80 1.29 -6.85 -12.75
C LEU A 80 1.93 -7.74 -13.82
N LYS A 81 1.17 -8.26 -14.79
CA LYS A 81 1.74 -8.98 -15.94
C LYS A 81 2.69 -8.12 -16.78
N HIS A 82 2.56 -6.79 -16.69
CA HIS A 82 3.38 -5.81 -17.39
C HIS A 82 4.46 -5.19 -16.49
N ALA A 83 4.53 -5.59 -15.22
CA ALA A 83 5.44 -5.01 -14.24
C ALA A 83 5.99 -6.08 -13.26
N PRO A 84 6.77 -7.06 -13.76
CA PRO A 84 7.30 -8.16 -12.95
C PRO A 84 8.26 -7.72 -11.83
N LEU A 85 9.04 -6.65 -12.02
CA LEU A 85 9.90 -6.10 -10.97
C LEU A 85 9.05 -5.45 -9.87
N MET A 86 8.02 -4.69 -10.23
CA MET A 86 7.08 -4.16 -9.24
C MET A 86 6.38 -5.27 -8.46
N GLU A 87 5.99 -6.37 -9.12
CA GLU A 87 5.43 -7.55 -8.47
C GLU A 87 6.41 -8.12 -7.42
N GLN A 88 7.68 -8.28 -7.78
CA GLN A 88 8.72 -8.76 -6.86
C GLN A 88 8.89 -7.83 -5.66
N ILE A 89 8.89 -6.51 -5.87
CA ILE A 89 8.98 -5.53 -4.78
C ILE A 89 7.78 -5.67 -3.85
N ILE A 90 6.57 -5.72 -4.39
CA ILE A 90 5.34 -5.87 -3.60
C ILE A 90 5.41 -7.15 -2.76
N ASP A 91 5.80 -8.27 -3.36
CA ASP A 91 5.91 -9.55 -2.68
C ASP A 91 6.99 -9.55 -1.59
N SER A 92 8.08 -8.79 -1.76
CA SER A 92 9.17 -8.67 -0.79
C SER A 92 8.78 -7.95 0.51
N LEU A 93 7.72 -7.14 0.49
CA LEU A 93 7.29 -6.38 1.67
C LEU A 93 6.62 -7.31 2.70
N PRO A 94 7.11 -7.39 3.96
CA PRO A 94 6.58 -8.31 4.97
C PRO A 94 5.32 -7.75 5.66
N CYS A 95 4.30 -7.47 4.86
CA CYS A 95 3.00 -6.99 5.32
C CYS A 95 1.87 -7.60 4.50
N GLU A 96 0.65 -7.50 5.04
CA GLU A 96 -0.58 -7.75 4.29
C GLU A 96 -0.82 -6.61 3.29
N LYS A 97 -1.10 -6.96 2.03
CA LYS A 97 -1.31 -5.98 0.97
C LYS A 97 -2.78 -5.62 0.96
N ARG A 98 -3.11 -4.47 1.54
CA ARG A 98 -4.49 -3.97 1.49
C ARG A 98 -4.79 -3.32 0.15
N ARG A 99 -3.87 -2.48 -0.32
CA ARG A 99 -3.99 -1.79 -1.60
C ARG A 99 -2.62 -1.42 -2.11
N VAL A 100 -2.40 -1.63 -3.40
CA VAL A 100 -1.20 -1.16 -4.10
C VAL A 100 -1.65 -0.53 -5.41
N ARG A 101 -1.24 0.72 -5.65
CA ARG A 101 -1.56 1.48 -6.87
C ARG A 101 -0.33 2.20 -7.39
N LEU A 102 -0.22 2.28 -8.72
CA LEU A 102 0.60 3.29 -9.38
C LEU A 102 -0.19 4.57 -9.46
N LEU A 103 0.44 5.67 -9.07
CA LEU A 103 -0.16 6.99 -9.07
C LEU A 103 0.70 7.94 -9.89
N ARG A 104 0.04 8.72 -10.75
CA ARG A 104 0.64 9.80 -11.53
C ARG A 104 -0.07 11.10 -11.21
N LEU A 105 0.70 12.09 -10.80
CA LEU A 105 0.23 13.46 -10.63
C LEU A 105 0.54 14.27 -11.89
N GLU A 106 -0.45 14.98 -12.40
CA GLU A 106 -0.25 15.93 -13.48
C GLU A 106 0.73 17.05 -13.10
N PRO A 107 1.58 17.52 -14.03
CA PRO A 107 2.46 18.67 -13.79
C PRO A 107 1.68 19.90 -13.32
N GLY A 108 2.21 20.60 -12.32
CA GLY A 108 1.61 21.85 -11.79
C GLY A 108 0.40 21.64 -10.88
N ARG A 109 0.05 20.40 -10.55
CA ARG A 109 -0.96 20.07 -9.53
C ARG A 109 -0.31 19.80 -8.18
N GLU A 110 -1.07 20.06 -7.12
CA GLU A 110 -0.66 19.77 -5.74
C GLU A 110 -1.37 18.50 -5.25
N GLY A 111 -0.63 17.66 -4.53
CA GLY A 111 -1.17 16.44 -3.96
C GLY A 111 -0.54 16.17 -2.60
N ILE A 112 -1.35 15.70 -1.66
CA ILE A 112 -0.86 15.20 -0.37
C ILE A 112 -0.63 13.69 -0.56
N LEU A 113 0.64 13.28 -0.61
CA LEU A 113 0.98 11.85 -0.61
C LEU A 113 0.88 11.31 0.82
N ALA A 114 -0.31 10.87 1.23
CA ALA A 114 -0.46 10.11 2.46
C ALA A 114 -0.07 8.65 2.22
N LEU A 115 1.21 8.30 2.45
CA LEU A 115 1.66 6.91 2.45
C LEU A 115 1.03 6.16 3.64
N ARG A 116 -0.14 5.56 3.44
CA ARG A 116 -0.82 4.76 4.47
C ARG A 116 -0.42 3.29 4.37
N PHE A 117 0.69 2.93 5.02
CA PHE A 117 0.99 1.53 5.30
C PHE A 117 0.06 1.03 6.41
N MET A 118 -1.06 0.37 6.07
CA MET A 118 -1.85 -0.36 7.06
C MET A 118 -1.19 -1.72 7.36
N ALA A 119 -0.07 -1.71 8.09
CA ALA A 119 0.50 -2.92 8.64
C ALA A 119 -0.25 -3.29 9.93
N HIS A 120 -1.22 -4.19 9.85
CA HIS A 120 -1.77 -4.83 11.04
C HIS A 120 -0.80 -5.90 11.53
N ARG A 121 0.13 -5.55 12.42
CA ARG A 121 0.80 -6.56 13.25
C ARG A 121 -0.21 -7.01 14.31
N ARG A 122 -0.80 -8.20 14.14
CA ARG A 122 -1.40 -8.92 15.26
C ARG A 122 -0.27 -9.32 16.21
N PHE A 123 -0.17 -8.65 17.35
CA PHE A 123 0.60 -9.18 18.47
C PHE A 123 -0.24 -10.29 19.11
N THR A 124 0.11 -11.54 18.88
CA THR A 124 -0.25 -12.60 19.83
C THR A 124 0.68 -12.42 21.03
N ALA A 125 0.12 -11.94 22.15
CA ALA A 125 0.79 -11.99 23.43
C ALA A 125 1.06 -13.47 23.76
N ALA A 126 2.30 -13.92 23.55
CA ALA A 126 2.77 -15.14 24.18
C ALA A 126 2.87 -14.84 25.67
N THR A 127 1.97 -15.42 26.46
CA THR A 127 2.05 -15.43 27.92
C THR A 127 3.36 -16.13 28.30
N ALA A 128 4.40 -15.36 28.57
CA ALA A 128 5.60 -15.89 29.19
C ALA A 128 5.24 -16.25 30.63
N ALA A 129 5.13 -17.56 30.88
CA ALA A 129 5.00 -18.12 32.22
C ALA A 129 6.15 -17.59 33.10
N HIS A 130 5.79 -17.02 34.24
CA HIS A 130 6.71 -16.59 35.29
C HIS A 130 7.26 -17.85 35.99
N PRO A 131 8.58 -18.13 35.98
CA PRO A 131 9.12 -19.12 36.88
C PRO A 131 9.22 -18.51 38.28
N ASP A 132 8.41 -19.06 39.19
CA ASP A 132 8.47 -18.83 40.63
C ASP A 132 9.92 -18.80 41.13
N ARG A 133 10.32 -17.67 41.73
CA ARG A 133 11.42 -17.61 42.68
C ARG A 133 10.84 -17.45 44.08
N HIS A 134 10.65 -18.56 44.77
CA HIS A 134 10.58 -18.57 46.22
C HIS A 134 11.60 -19.56 46.79
N ARG A 135 12.57 -18.96 47.51
CA ARG A 135 13.41 -19.49 48.60
C ARG A 135 14.20 -20.78 48.38
#